data_AF-A0A932HRC6-F1
#
_entry.id   AF-A0A932HRC6-F1
#
_cell.length_a   1.000
_cell.length_b   1.000
_cell.length_c   1.000
_cell.angle_alpha   90.00
_cell.angle_beta   90.00
_cell.angle_gamma   90.00
#
_symmetry.space_group_name_H-M   'P 1'
#
loop_
_entity.id
_entity.type
_entity.pdbx_description
1 polymer ?
#
loop_
_entity_poly.entity_id
_entity_poly.type
_entity_poly.pdbx_seq_one_letter_code
_entity_poly.pdbx_strand_id
1 'polypeptide(L)'
;MAGIAVLSCMGFLIALYFALVHHKLMPSDARFLPRFCRIESGACASLLSTADARLLKVPNFYPGLLFYAAMFIFAVNPIMVKPLKETMLVASAITVVASLYLTYSLLRKLKISCLLCYSSHIINFSLFILMVLV
;
A
#
# COMPACT_ATOMS: atom_id res chain seq x y z
N MET A 1 5.31 1.92 -18.72
CA MET A 1 4.77 0.60 -18.33
C MET A 1 5.67 -0.19 -17.37
N ALA A 2 6.94 -0.46 -17.70
CA ALA A 2 7.83 -1.23 -16.81
C ALA A 2 7.94 -0.67 -15.37
N GLY A 3 8.06 0.65 -15.22
CA GLY A 3 8.09 1.29 -13.90
C GLY A 3 6.82 1.08 -13.08
N ILE A 4 5.65 1.06 -13.73
CA ILE A 4 4.37 0.76 -13.07
C ILE A 4 4.38 -0.69 -12.57
N ALA A 5 4.78 -1.65 -13.41
CA ALA A 5 4.85 -3.07 -13.03
C ALA A 5 5.77 -3.32 -11.82
N VAL A 6 6.97 -2.71 -11.81
CA VAL A 6 7.93 -2.86 -10.70
C VAL A 6 7.36 -2.28 -9.40
N LEU A 7 6.86 -1.05 -9.44
CA LEU A 7 6.30 -0.37 -8.27
C LEU A 7 5.05 -1.09 -7.74
N SER A 8 4.17 -1.57 -8.64
CA SER A 8 3.00 -2.36 -8.25
C SER A 8 3.40 -3.69 -7.61
N CYS A 9 4.42 -4.38 -8.13
CA CYS A 9 4.94 -5.60 -7.51
C CYS A 9 5.48 -5.33 -6.10
N MET A 10 6.30 -4.28 -5.93
CA MET A 10 6.82 -3.89 -4.61
C MET A 10 5.70 -3.53 -3.64
N GLY A 11 4.71 -2.73 -4.07
CA GLY A 11 3.55 -2.38 -3.26
C GLY A 11 2.72 -3.61 -2.87
N PHE A 12 2.52 -4.54 -3.80
CA PHE A 12 1.81 -5.79 -3.56
C PHE A 12 2.51 -6.63 -2.49
N LEU A 13 3.83 -6.78 -2.54
CA LEU A 13 4.60 -7.52 -1.53
C LEU A 13 4.48 -6.88 -0.14
N ILE A 14 4.47 -5.55 -0.04
CA ILE A 14 4.25 -4.84 1.23
C ILE A 14 2.83 -5.11 1.75
N ALA A 15 1.82 -5.00 0.88
CA ALA A 15 0.42 -5.26 1.26
C ALA A 15 0.21 -6.73 1.67
N LEU A 16 0.85 -7.66 0.98
CA LEU A 16 0.83 -9.09 1.30
C LEU A 16 1.48 -9.37 2.65
N TYR A 17 2.63 -8.74 2.93
CA TYR A 17 3.26 -8.84 4.25
C TYR A 17 2.31 -8.39 5.37
N PHE A 18 1.63 -7.25 5.20
CA PHE A 18 0.64 -6.80 6.19
C PHE A 18 -0.53 -7.77 6.35
N ALA A 19 -1.01 -8.38 5.26
CA ALA A 19 -2.04 -9.40 5.32
C ALA A 19 -1.57 -10.65 6.10
N LEU A 20 -0.34 -11.12 5.84
CA LEU A 20 0.24 -12.28 6.52
C LEU A 20 0.46 -12.02 8.02
N VAL A 21 0.92 -10.82 8.39
CA VAL A 21 1.07 -10.41 9.79
C VAL A 21 -0.30 -10.31 10.47
N HIS A 22 -1.33 -9.78 9.79
CA HIS A 22 -2.69 -9.70 10.32
C HIS A 22 -3.30 -11.08 10.61
N HIS A 23 -3.09 -12.03 9.70
CA HIS A 23 -3.55 -13.42 9.85
C HIS A 23 -2.67 -14.26 10.79
N LYS A 24 -1.69 -13.64 11.47
CA LYS A 24 -0.72 -14.31 12.36
C LYS A 24 0.10 -15.41 11.68
N LEU A 25 0.17 -15.40 10.35
CA LEU A 25 0.98 -16.32 9.54
C LEU A 25 2.46 -15.91 9.55
N MET A 26 2.75 -14.64 9.86
CA MET A 26 4.10 -14.15 10.07
C MET A 26 4.22 -13.37 11.38
N PRO A 27 5.36 -13.47 12.08
CA PRO A 27 5.62 -12.69 13.28
C PRO A 27 5.69 -11.20 12.92
N SER A 28 5.07 -10.35 13.76
CA SER A 28 5.16 -8.90 13.64
C SER A 28 6.59 -8.37 13.93
N ASP A 29 7.40 -9.15 14.65
CA ASP A 29 8.84 -8.98 14.78
C ASP A 29 9.56 -9.83 13.72
N ALA A 30 9.46 -9.38 12.47
CA ALA A 30 10.18 -10.00 11.38
C ALA A 30 11.67 -9.64 11.49
N ARG A 31 12.44 -10.51 12.16
CA ARG A 31 13.91 -10.44 12.26
C ARG A 31 14.64 -10.36 10.92
N PHE A 32 13.96 -10.71 9.82
CA PHE A 32 14.45 -10.58 8.46
C PHE A 32 14.38 -9.16 7.89
N LEU A 33 13.57 -8.27 8.48
CA LEU A 33 13.56 -6.87 8.07
C LEU A 33 14.72 -6.10 8.69
N PRO A 34 15.33 -5.15 7.94
CA PRO A 34 16.37 -4.28 8.48
C PRO A 34 15.88 -3.56 9.74
N ARG A 35 16.79 -3.30 10.69
CA ARG A 35 16.46 -2.63 11.97
C ARG A 35 15.67 -1.33 11.80
N PHE A 36 15.88 -0.59 10.71
CA PHE A 36 15.18 0.66 10.40
C PHE A 36 13.76 0.47 9.81
N CYS A 37 13.45 -0.69 9.23
CA CYS A 37 12.08 -1.06 8.81
C CYS A 37 11.31 -1.77 9.93
N ARG A 38 12.01 -2.21 10.97
CA ARG A 38 11.44 -2.99 12.07
C ARG A 38 10.75 -2.07 13.06
N ILE A 39 9.45 -2.24 13.21
CA ILE A 39 8.67 -1.59 14.27
C ILE A 39 8.92 -2.33 15.58
N GLU A 40 9.00 -1.62 16.70
CA GLU A 40 9.10 -2.23 18.03
C GLU A 40 8.01 -3.29 18.25
N SER A 41 8.39 -4.38 18.90
CA SER A 41 7.60 -5.60 19.06
C SER A 41 6.14 -5.30 19.43
N GLY A 42 5.20 -5.69 18.56
CA GLY A 42 3.76 -5.56 18.77
C GLY A 42 3.09 -4.29 18.23
N ALA A 43 3.84 -3.22 17.93
CA ALA A 43 3.23 -1.98 17.44
C ALA A 43 2.68 -2.08 16.01
N CYS A 44 3.24 -2.94 15.14
CA CYS A 44 2.68 -3.20 13.81
C CYS A 44 1.32 -3.94 13.86
N ALA A 45 1.23 -4.96 14.71
CA ALA A 45 -0.02 -5.68 14.94
C ALA A 45 -1.08 -4.78 15.61
N SER A 46 -0.66 -3.93 16.54
CA SER A 46 -1.50 -2.90 17.15
C SER A 46 -2.03 -1.92 16.08
N LEU A 47 -1.16 -1.45 15.18
CA LEU A 47 -1.52 -0.58 14.05
C LEU A 47 -2.60 -1.20 13.16
N LEU A 48 -2.41 -2.45 12.75
CA LEU A 48 -3.37 -3.20 11.93
C LEU A 48 -4.70 -3.47 12.63
N SER A 49 -4.73 -3.42 13.96
CA SER A 49 -5.94 -3.59 14.77
C SER A 49 -6.69 -2.27 15.03
N THR A 50 -6.07 -1.12 14.77
CA THR A 50 -6.70 0.19 14.99
C THR A 50 -7.85 0.46 14.03
N ALA A 51 -8.84 1.23 14.49
CA ALA A 51 -9.97 1.64 13.66
C ALA A 51 -9.53 2.46 12.43
N ASP A 52 -8.46 3.25 12.56
CA ASP A 52 -7.91 4.05 11.45
C ASP A 52 -7.21 3.21 10.37
N ALA A 53 -6.80 1.97 10.69
CA ALA A 53 -6.27 1.02 9.70
C ALA A 53 -7.37 0.36 8.85
N ARG A 54 -8.65 0.67 9.11
CA ARG A 54 -9.79 0.20 8.33
C ARG A 54 -10.35 1.32 7.48
N LEU A 55 -10.25 1.21 6.16
CA LEU A 55 -10.97 2.06 5.24
C LEU A 55 -12.30 1.39 4.91
N LEU A 56 -13.41 2.08 5.16
CA LEU A 56 -14.77 1.53 4.97
C LEU A 56 -14.99 0.20 5.73
N LYS A 57 -14.46 0.08 6.96
CA LYS A 57 -14.48 -1.13 7.81
C LYS A 57 -13.62 -2.31 7.31
N VAL A 58 -12.98 -2.19 6.15
CA VAL A 58 -12.07 -3.21 5.62
C VAL A 58 -10.62 -2.82 5.95
N PRO A 59 -9.78 -3.72 6.46
CA PRO A 59 -8.37 -3.44 6.65
C PRO A 59 -7.70 -2.94 5.37
N ASN A 60 -6.94 -1.85 5.46
CA ASN A 60 -6.34 -1.14 4.31
C ASN A 60 -5.45 -1.99 3.39
N PHE A 61 -4.90 -3.10 3.90
CA PHE A 61 -4.09 -4.00 3.09
C PHE A 61 -4.90 -4.76 2.02
N TYR A 62 -6.20 -5.01 2.21
CA TYR A 62 -7.05 -5.66 1.21
C TYR A 62 -7.28 -4.81 -0.05
N PRO A 63 -7.75 -3.54 0.04
CA PRO A 63 -7.86 -2.69 -1.13
C PRO A 63 -6.49 -2.40 -1.75
N GLY A 64 -5.42 -2.36 -0.94
CA GLY A 64 -4.05 -2.28 -1.44
C GLY A 64 -3.65 -3.48 -2.31
N LEU A 65 -3.87 -4.72 -1.85
CA LEU A 65 -3.62 -5.94 -2.63
C LEU A 65 -4.34 -5.92 -3.98
N LEU A 66 -5.63 -5.58 -3.96
CA LEU A 66 -6.44 -5.50 -5.17
C LEU A 66 -5.92 -4.41 -6.13
N PHE A 67 -5.64 -3.21 -5.61
CA PHE A 67 -5.12 -2.10 -6.40
C PHE A 67 -3.78 -2.43 -7.06
N TYR A 68 -2.82 -2.97 -6.31
CA TYR A 68 -1.51 -3.30 -6.84
C TYR A 68 -1.56 -4.45 -7.85
N ALA A 69 -2.40 -5.47 -7.61
CA ALA A 69 -2.62 -6.54 -8.59
C ALA A 69 -3.23 -6.01 -9.88
N ALA A 70 -4.27 -5.16 -9.79
CA ALA A 70 -4.89 -4.54 -10.95
C ALA A 70 -3.91 -3.67 -11.75
N MET A 71 -3.08 -2.86 -11.07
CA MET A 71 -2.06 -2.04 -11.74
C MET A 71 -0.98 -2.88 -12.41
N PHE A 72 -0.57 -3.98 -11.80
CA PHE A 72 0.39 -4.89 -12.41
C PHE A 72 -0.18 -5.51 -13.69
N ILE A 73 -1.42 -6.02 -13.64
CA ILE A 73 -2.12 -6.57 -14.81
C ILE A 73 -2.25 -5.53 -15.91
N PHE A 74 -2.62 -4.29 -15.58
CA PHE A 74 -2.68 -3.18 -16.53
C PHE A 74 -1.30 -2.89 -17.16
N ALA A 75 -0.24 -2.87 -16.36
CA ALA A 75 1.11 -2.56 -16.83
C ALA A 75 1.69 -3.62 -17.79
N VAL A 76 1.34 -4.90 -17.62
CA VAL A 76 1.81 -6.00 -18.48
C VAL A 76 0.90 -6.25 -19.69
N ASN A 77 -0.29 -5.66 -19.72
CA ASN A 77 -1.25 -5.77 -20.83
C ASN A 77 -1.53 -4.39 -21.46
N PRO A 78 -0.61 -3.83 -22.27
CA PRO A 78 -0.76 -2.49 -22.84
C PRO A 78 -1.87 -2.36 -23.89
N ILE A 79 -2.50 -3.47 -24.29
CA ILE A 79 -3.61 -3.52 -25.26
C ILE A 79 -4.93 -3.03 -24.64
N MET A 80 -4.94 -2.69 -23.34
CA MET A 80 -6.17 -2.31 -22.65
C MET A 80 -6.74 -0.96 -23.08
N VAL A 81 -8.07 -0.93 -23.18
CA VAL A 81 -8.87 0.17 -23.72
C VAL A 81 -8.85 1.44 -22.84
N LYS A 82 -9.01 2.62 -23.46
CA LYS A 82 -9.09 3.94 -22.80
C LYS A 82 -9.87 3.99 -21.48
N PRO A 83 -11.10 3.46 -21.36
CA PRO A 83 -11.86 3.56 -20.11
C PRO A 83 -11.18 2.86 -18.93
N LEU A 84 -10.37 1.83 -19.19
CA LEU A 84 -9.63 1.18 -18.13
C LEU A 84 -8.49 2.06 -17.62
N LYS A 85 -7.76 2.74 -18.51
CA LYS A 85 -6.73 3.70 -18.12
C LYS A 85 -7.31 4.80 -17.21
N GLU A 86 -8.46 5.36 -17.59
CA GLU A 86 -9.16 6.38 -16.78
C GLU A 86 -9.56 5.83 -15.41
N THR A 87 -10.11 4.61 -15.37
CA THR A 87 -10.45 3.92 -14.12
C THR A 87 -9.22 3.73 -13.23
N MET A 88 -8.10 3.31 -13.82
CA MET A 88 -6.83 3.12 -13.12
C MET A 88 -6.26 4.46 -12.59
N LEU A 89 -6.38 5.53 -13.37
CA LEU A 89 -5.98 6.86 -12.95
C LEU A 89 -6.82 7.35 -11.76
N VAL A 90 -8.14 7.24 -11.82
CA VAL A 90 -9.04 7.59 -10.71
C VAL A 90 -8.74 6.76 -9.47
N ALA A 91 -8.54 5.45 -9.62
CA ALA A 91 -8.16 4.58 -8.52
C ALA A 91 -6.82 5.02 -7.88
N SER A 92 -5.82 5.39 -8.69
CA SER A 92 -4.54 5.89 -8.17
C SER A 92 -4.65 7.25 -7.47
N ALA A 93 -5.54 8.13 -7.93
CA ALA A 93 -5.83 9.39 -7.22
C ALA A 93 -6.46 9.13 -5.85
N ILE A 94 -7.42 8.20 -5.77
CA ILE A 94 -8.05 7.79 -4.52
C ILE A 94 -7.02 7.21 -3.55
N THR A 95 -6.09 6.37 -4.01
CA THR A 95 -5.06 5.80 -3.13
C THR A 95 -4.08 6.84 -2.62
N VAL A 96 -3.78 7.90 -3.39
CA VAL A 96 -3.00 9.05 -2.91
C VAL A 96 -3.74 9.80 -1.80
N VAL A 97 -5.02 10.13 -2.01
CA VAL A 97 -5.84 10.81 -0.99
C VAL A 97 -5.93 9.97 0.29
N ALA A 98 -6.17 8.66 0.15
CA ALA A 98 -6.18 7.74 1.28
C ALA A 98 -4.80 7.70 1.97
N SER A 99 -3.70 7.68 1.22
CA SER A 99 -2.34 7.68 1.76
C SER A 99 -2.02 8.94 2.57
N LEU A 100 -2.52 10.11 2.15
CA LEU A 100 -2.40 11.35 2.91
C LEU A 100 -3.16 11.28 4.24
N TYR A 101 -4.40 10.76 4.22
CA TYR A 101 -5.19 10.56 5.45
C TYR A 101 -4.51 9.57 6.41
N LEU A 102 -4.02 8.45 5.90
CA LEU A 102 -3.31 7.45 6.70
C LEU A 102 -2.02 8.02 7.29
N THR A 103 -1.26 8.78 6.51
CA THR A 103 -0.05 9.47 6.99
C THR A 103 -0.39 10.44 8.12
N TYR A 104 -1.47 11.21 7.97
CA TYR A 104 -1.96 12.10 9.04
C TYR A 104 -2.33 11.31 10.30
N SER A 105 -3.06 10.19 10.17
CA SER A 105 -3.41 9.32 11.30
C SER A 105 -2.17 8.74 11.99
N LEU A 106 -1.18 8.24 11.23
CA LEU A 106 0.08 7.72 11.75
C LEU A 106 0.83 8.75 12.59
N LEU A 107 0.96 9.98 12.07
CA LEU A 107 1.74 11.04 12.72
C LEU A 107 1.00 11.69 13.90
N ARG A 108 -0.31 11.93 13.76
CA ARG A 108 -1.06 12.78 14.70
C ARG A 108 -1.92 11.99 15.68
N LYS A 109 -2.52 10.87 15.26
CA LYS A 109 -3.39 10.07 16.12
C LYS A 109 -2.62 8.94 16.81
N LEU A 110 -1.93 8.11 16.03
CA LEU A 110 -1.25 6.92 16.56
C LEU A 110 0.15 7.24 17.08
N LYS A 111 0.81 8.27 16.56
CA LYS A 111 2.21 8.65 16.88
C LYS A 111 3.20 7.49 16.66
N ILE A 112 2.96 6.69 15.63
CA ILE A 112 3.82 5.55 15.26
C ILE A 112 4.47 5.83 13.90
N SER A 113 5.78 5.66 13.83
CA SER A 113 6.54 5.76 12.59
C SER A 113 6.69 4.38 11.95
N CYS A 114 5.89 4.08 10.93
CA CYS A 114 5.99 2.84 10.16
C CYS A 114 6.66 3.13 8.80
N LEU A 115 7.92 2.72 8.64
CA LEU A 115 8.65 2.95 7.39
C LEU A 115 8.02 2.21 6.21
N LEU A 116 7.51 0.99 6.40
CA LEU A 116 6.80 0.22 5.37
C LEU A 116 5.52 0.93 4.87
N CYS A 117 4.76 1.55 5.78
CA CYS A 117 3.59 2.34 5.40
C CYS A 117 4.01 3.55 4.57
N TYR A 118 5.05 4.29 5.00
CA TYR A 118 5.58 5.41 4.22
C TYR A 118 6.08 4.96 2.84
N SER A 119 6.78 3.82 2.76
CA SER A 119 7.17 3.23 1.47
C SER A 119 5.97 2.96 0.57
N SER A 120 4.89 2.37 1.10
CA SER A 120 3.64 2.15 0.34
C SER A 120 2.98 3.46 -0.10
N HIS A 121 2.99 4.51 0.73
CA HIS A 121 2.47 5.83 0.36
C HIS A 121 3.29 6.50 -0.75
N ILE A 122 4.62 6.40 -0.69
CA ILE A 122 5.51 6.87 -1.76
C ILE A 122 5.23 6.10 -3.05
N ILE A 123 5.11 4.77 -2.99
CA ILE A 123 4.77 3.93 -4.14
C ILE A 123 3.44 4.38 -4.76
N ASN A 124 2.39 4.61 -3.95
CA ASN A 124 1.09 5.07 -4.45
C ASN A 124 1.19 6.41 -5.18
N PHE A 125 1.95 7.36 -4.62
CA PHE A 125 2.18 8.66 -5.25
C PHE A 125 2.97 8.54 -6.56
N SER A 126 4.02 7.72 -6.58
CA SER A 126 4.78 7.44 -7.80
C SER A 126 3.92 6.77 -8.88
N LEU A 127 3.05 5.82 -8.50
CA LEU A 127 2.13 5.17 -9.44
C LEU A 127 1.13 6.17 -10.03
N PHE A 128 0.58 7.09 -9.22
CA PHE A 128 -0.28 8.16 -9.72
C PHE A 128 0.44 9.06 -10.74
N ILE A 129 1.67 9.50 -10.43
CA ILE A 129 2.47 10.31 -11.36
C ILE A 129 2.70 9.55 -12.66
N LEU A 130 3.11 8.29 -12.61
CA LEU A 130 3.32 7.49 -13.81
C LEU A 130 2.04 7.28 -14.63
N MET A 131 0.89 7.13 -13.98
CA MET A 131 -0.42 7.03 -14.66
C MET A 131 -0.86 8.33 -15.33
N VAL A 132 -0.44 9.49 -14.81
CA VAL A 132 -0.67 10.80 -15.44
C VAL A 132 0.24 11.02 -16.65
N LEU A 133 1.49 10.52 -16.60
CA LEU A 133 2.50 10.75 -17.63
C LEU A 133 2.39 9.83 -18.85
N VAL A 134 1.91 8.60 -18.66
CA VAL A 134 1.64 7.61 -19.73
C VAL A 134 0.24 7.85 -20.27
#